data_AF-A0A840S2Q8-F1
#
_entry.id   AF-A0A840S2Q8-F1
#
_cell.length_a   1.000
_cell.length_b   1.000
_cell.length_c   1.000
_cell.angle_alpha   90.00
_cell.angle_beta   90.00
_cell.angle_gamma   90.00
#
_symmetry.space_group_name_H-M   'P 1'
#
loop_
_entity.id
_entity.type
_entity.pdbx_description
1 polymer ?
#
loop_
_entity_poly.entity_id
_entity_poly.type
_entity_poly.pdbx_seq_one_letter_code
_entity_poly.pdbx_strand_id
1 'polypeptide(L)' 'MTRQSHGGRKPIDPAVADAVAGLNADQAEFFEERAAVMEFDGGLRRQDAEREALAQTRRHFGLPTG' A
#
# COMPACT_ATOMS: atom_id res chain seq x y z
N MET A 1 14.64 1.20 -18.70
CA MET A 1 13.53 0.23 -18.58
C MET A 1 12.55 0.82 -17.58
N THR A 2 11.61 1.64 -18.04
CA THR A 2 10.70 2.37 -17.15
C THR A 2 9.39 1.57 -17.10
N ARG A 3 9.20 0.75 -16.06
CA ARG A 3 7.93 0.04 -15.85
C ARG A 3 6.87 1.09 -15.56
N GLN A 4 5.85 1.16 -16.42
CA GLN A 4 4.73 2.07 -16.27
C GLN A 4 3.95 1.78 -14.99
N SER A 5 3.41 2.85 -14.40
CA SER A 5 2.52 2.83 -13.24
C SER A 5 1.37 1.86 -13.47
N HIS A 6 1.29 0.82 -12.65
CA HIS A 6 0.09 -0.01 -12.59
C HIS A 6 -0.99 0.88 -11.97
N GLY A 7 -2.13 1.00 -12.65
CA GLY A 7 -3.24 1.86 -12.23
C GLY A 7 -3.95 1.34 -11.00
N GLY A 8 -3.24 1.28 -9.86
CA GLY A 8 -3.79 0.90 -8.58
C GLY A 8 -4.82 1.89 -8.07
N ARG A 9 -5.78 1.40 -7.29
CA ARG A 9 -6.85 2.23 -6.75
C ARG A 9 -6.25 3.18 -5.71
N LYS A 10 -6.26 4.50 -5.99
CA LYS A 10 -5.70 5.53 -5.08
C LYS A 10 -6.24 5.35 -3.66
N PRO A 11 -5.39 5.26 -2.61
CA PRO A 11 -5.84 5.07 -1.23
C PRO A 11 -6.90 6.08 -0.79
N ILE A 12 -7.85 5.66 0.06
CA ILE A 12 -8.90 6.55 0.59
C ILE A 12 -8.34 7.48 1.66
N ASP A 13 -7.49 6.94 2.53
CA ASP A 13 -6.90 7.75 3.59
C ASP A 13 -5.82 8.67 3.00
N PRO A 14 -5.92 10.00 3.19
CA PRO A 14 -4.97 10.94 2.60
C PRO A 14 -3.55 10.74 3.13
N ALA A 15 -3.37 10.31 4.39
CA ALA A 15 -2.03 10.04 4.94
C ALA A 15 -1.42 8.77 4.34
N VAL A 16 -2.25 7.76 4.04
CA VAL A 16 -1.79 6.56 3.32
C VAL A 16 -1.46 6.92 1.87
N ALA A 17 -2.28 7.75 1.21
CA ALA A 17 -2.01 8.18 -0.16
C ALA A 17 -0.69 8.95 -0.29
N ASP A 18 -0.40 9.84 0.66
CA ASP A 18 0.88 10.57 0.71
C ASP A 18 2.07 9.63 0.92
N ALA A 19 1.97 8.71 1.87
CA ALA A 19 3.02 7.72 2.12
C ALA A 19 3.28 6.81 0.91
N VAL A 20 2.22 6.35 0.23
CA VAL A 20 2.30 5.49 -0.95
C VAL A 20 2.90 6.23 -2.14
N ALA A 21 2.65 7.54 -2.28
CA ALA A 21 3.25 8.36 -3.33
C ALA A 21 4.79 8.43 -3.25
N GLY A 22 5.36 8.20 -2.05
CA GLY A 22 6.81 8.13 -1.84
C GLY A 22 7.43 6.75 -2.06
N LEU A 23 6.63 5.71 -2.33
CA LEU A 23 7.12 4.35 -2.53
C LEU A 23 7.70 4.18 -3.93
N ASN A 24 8.72 3.33 -4.05
CA ASN A 24 9.17 2.86 -5.37
C ASN A 24 8.21 1.80 -5.93
N ALA A 25 8.47 1.32 -7.16
CA ALA A 25 7.58 0.38 -7.84
C ALA A 25 7.37 -0.92 -7.06
N ASP A 26 8.44 -1.53 -6.54
CA ASP A 26 8.36 -2.82 -5.83
C ASP A 26 7.61 -2.68 -4.50
N GLN A 27 7.83 -1.56 -3.79
CA GLN A 27 7.14 -1.25 -2.54
C GLN A 27 5.66 -0.95 -2.76
N ALA A 28 5.33 -0.23 -3.84
CA ALA A 28 3.95 0.09 -4.21
C ALA A 28 3.19 -1.18 -4.62
N GLU A 29 3.78 -2.05 -5.43
CA GLU A 29 3.20 -3.33 -5.83
C GLU A 29 2.93 -4.21 -4.60
N PHE A 30 3.90 -4.32 -3.68
CA PHE A 30 3.70 -5.05 -2.43
C PHE A 30 2.57 -4.44 -1.57
N PHE A 31 2.50 -3.12 -1.45
CA PHE A 31 1.42 -2.43 -0.75
C PHE A 31 0.04 -2.78 -1.36
N GLU A 32 -0.09 -2.68 -2.68
CA GLU A 32 -1.34 -2.94 -3.41
C GLU A 32 -1.82 -4.38 -3.22
N GLU A 33 -0.91 -5.36 -3.31
CA GLU A 33 -1.24 -6.77 -3.06
C GLU A 33 -1.69 -7.00 -1.61
N ARG A 34 -0.98 -6.44 -0.62
CA ARG A 34 -1.37 -6.60 0.79
C ARG A 34 -2.71 -5.92 1.08
N ALA A 35 -2.96 -4.75 0.51
CA ALA A 35 -4.22 -4.04 0.68
C ALA A 35 -5.39 -4.85 0.08
N ALA A 36 -5.20 -5.43 -1.11
CA ALA A 36 -6.21 -6.28 -1.75
C ALA A 36 -6.50 -7.54 -0.92
N VAL A 37 -5.46 -8.26 -0.48
CA VAL A 37 -5.63 -9.47 0.37
C VAL A 37 -6.38 -9.13 1.66
N MET A 38 -6.05 -8.01 2.31
CA MET A 38 -6.72 -7.61 3.55
C MET A 38 -8.17 -7.18 3.35
N GLU A 39 -8.48 -6.50 2.25
CA GLU A 39 -9.85 -6.06 1.91
C GLU A 39 -10.73 -7.26 1.54
N PHE A 40 -10.29 -8.08 0.59
CA PHE A 40 -11.14 -9.10 -0.02
C PHE A 40 -11.10 -10.45 0.71
N ASP A 41 -9.90 -10.95 1.06
CA ASP A 41 -9.74 -12.22 1.77
C ASP A 41 -9.82 -12.03 3.30
N GLY A 42 -9.30 -10.91 3.80
CA GLY A 42 -9.29 -10.57 5.23
C GLY A 42 -10.59 -9.95 5.75
N GLY A 43 -11.47 -9.49 4.85
CA GLY A 43 -12.74 -8.86 5.19
C GLY A 43 -12.63 -7.51 5.89
N LEU A 44 -11.44 -6.88 5.86
CA LEU A 44 -11.27 -5.54 6.39
C LEU A 44 -11.96 -4.51 5.50
N ARG A 45 -12.47 -3.44 6.10
CA ARG A 45 -12.87 -2.28 5.31
C ARG A 45 -11.64 -1.72 4.62
N ARG A 46 -11.81 -1.23 3.40
CA ARG A 46 -10.74 -0.69 2.57
C ARG A 46 -9.77 0.24 3.33
N GLN A 47 -10.28 1.19 4.12
CA GLN A 47 -9.43 2.11 4.88
C GLN A 47 -8.55 1.38 5.90
N ASP A 48 -9.11 0.38 6.59
CA ASP A 48 -8.39 -0.43 7.58
C ASP A 48 -7.37 -1.35 6.89
N ALA A 49 -7.75 -1.95 5.74
CA ALA A 49 -6.87 -2.74 4.89
C ALA A 49 -5.66 -1.93 4.37
N GLU A 50 -5.89 -0.72 3.87
CA GLU A 50 -4.84 0.18 3.39
C GLU A 50 -3.85 0.58 4.50
N ARG A 51 -4.34 0.85 5.72
CA ARG A 51 -3.47 1.16 6.87
C ARG A 51 -2.58 -0.02 7.26
N GLU A 52 -3.16 -1.21 7.36
CA GLU A 52 -2.44 -2.42 7.73
C GLU A 52 -1.45 -2.84 6.63
N ALA A 53 -1.82 -2.68 5.35
CA ALA A 53 -0.94 -2.93 4.22
C ALA A 53 0.28 -2.00 4.24
N LEU A 54 0.09 -0.71 4.52
CA LEU A 54 1.20 0.23 4.66
C LEU A 54 2.12 -0.14 5.83
N ALA A 55 1.55 -0.52 6.98
CA ALA A 55 2.33 -0.96 8.13
C ALA A 55 3.19 -2.20 7.81
N GLN A 56 2.63 -3.17 7.08
CA GLN A 56 3.37 -4.36 6.65
C GLN A 56 4.42 -4.04 5.59
N THR A 57 4.12 -3.15 4.65
CA THR A 57 5.08 -2.67 3.64
C THR A 57 6.28 -2.04 4.32
N ARG A 58 6.05 -1.16 5.31
CA ARG A 58 7.13 -0.54 6.09
C ARG A 58 8.00 -1.57 6.80
N ARG A 59 7.38 -2.57 7.45
CA ARG A 59 8.12 -3.65 8.13
C ARG A 59 8.92 -4.52 7.17
N HIS A 60 8.38 -4.81 5.99
CA HIS A 60 9.03 -5.66 4.99
C HIS A 60 10.27 -4.99 4.38
N PHE A 61 10.17 -3.70 4.05
CA PHE A 61 11.24 -2.95 3.39
C PHE A 61 12.11 -2.11 4.34
N GLY A 62 11.84 -2.16 5.66
CA GLY A 62 12.59 -1.37 6.65
C GLY A 62 12.36 0.14 6.55
N LEU A 63 11.18 0.57 6.10
CA LEU A 63 10.84 1.99 5.94
C LEU A 63 10.47 2.61 7.29
N PRO A 64 10.75 3.92 7.49
CA PRO A 64 10.38 4.60 8.72
C PRO A 64 8.85 4.64 8.92
N THR A 65 8.41 4.33 10.14
CA THR A 65 7.11 4.71 10.66
C THR A 65 7.21 6.15 11.15
N GLY A 66 7.06 7.11 10.22
CA GLY A 66 6.96 8.52 10.56
C GLY A 66 5.82 8.81 11.53
#